data_AF-A0AAN6JPR0-F1
#
_entry.id   AF-A0AAN6JPR0-F1
#
_cell.length_a   1.000
_cell.length_b   1.000
_cell.length_c   1.000
_cell.angle_alpha   90.00
_cell.angle_beta   90.00
_cell.angle_gamma   90.00
#
_symmetry.space_group_name_H-M   'P 1'
#
loop_
_entity.id
_entity.type
_entity.pdbx_description
1 polymer ?
#
loop_
_entity_poly.entity_id
_entity_poly.type
_entity_poly.pdbx_seq_one_letter_code
_entity_poly.pdbx_strand_id
1 'polypeptide(L)'
;MTTCGVIKMVSSPQERQRLDINADRAVALWADMYEAGKKTFAPTALATAASFFVASLTVQNTSSAPQRELAARLFLASSLVSLTIVPFTIMVMLPNINPLIATRNRILAQRTKGELTILQGAEAEQALQGIQIWKRQNLARMAIGFVSMALGTGAAALLLQ
;
A
#
# COMPACT_ATOMS: atom_id res chain seq x y z
N MET A 1 -6.97 -16.62 3.09
CA MET A 1 -6.33 -15.29 3.28
C MET A 1 -6.79 -14.70 4.61
N THR A 2 -5.98 -14.86 5.65
CA THR A 2 -6.14 -14.16 6.94
C THR A 2 -5.83 -12.69 6.70
N THR A 3 -6.86 -11.85 6.61
CA THR A 3 -6.64 -10.40 6.66
C THR A 3 -6.09 -10.05 8.04
N CYS A 4 -4.96 -9.34 8.11
CA CYS A 4 -4.40 -8.86 9.37
C CYS A 4 -5.53 -8.23 10.21
N GLY A 5 -5.68 -8.68 11.47
CA GLY A 5 -6.85 -8.38 12.29
C GLY A 5 -7.22 -6.90 12.29
N VAL A 6 -6.23 -6.00 12.37
CA VAL A 6 -6.41 -4.55 12.39
C VAL A 6 -7.09 -4.01 11.12
N ILE A 7 -6.72 -4.50 9.92
CA ILE A 7 -7.35 -4.06 8.67
C ILE A 7 -8.83 -4.46 8.65
N LYS A 8 -9.15 -5.68 9.09
CA LYS A 8 -10.53 -6.16 9.17
C LYS A 8 -11.33 -5.36 10.20
N MET A 9 -10.71 -5.08 11.35
CA MET A 9 -11.29 -4.30 12.45
C MET A 9 -11.62 -2.86 12.04
N VAL A 10 -10.76 -2.16 11.28
CA VAL A 10 -11.04 -0.77 10.89
C VAL A 10 -11.91 -0.64 9.64
N SER A 11 -11.90 -1.67 8.77
CA SER A 11 -12.56 -1.60 7.46
C SER A 11 -13.82 -2.44 7.30
N SER A 12 -14.21 -3.29 8.25
CA SER A 12 -15.47 -4.04 8.16
C SER A 12 -16.53 -3.39 9.04
N PRO A 13 -17.68 -2.95 8.50
CA PRO A 13 -18.79 -2.47 9.31
C PRO A 13 -19.25 -3.50 10.36
N GLN A 14 -19.33 -4.77 9.96
CA GLN A 14 -19.76 -5.87 10.84
C GLN A 14 -18.79 -6.10 12.01
N GLU A 15 -17.48 -6.11 11.76
CA GLU A 15 -16.49 -6.29 12.83
C GLU A 15 -16.41 -5.05 13.74
N ARG A 16 -16.57 -3.84 13.17
CA ARG A 16 -16.62 -2.60 13.98
C ARG A 16 -17.82 -2.60 14.92
N GLN A 17 -18.98 -3.03 14.45
CA GLN A 17 -20.17 -3.18 15.29
C GLN A 17 -19.97 -4.26 16.35
N ARG A 18 -19.41 -5.41 15.97
CA ARG A 18 -19.12 -6.52 16.89
C ARG A 18 -18.16 -6.13 18.01
N LEU A 19 -17.17 -5.30 17.71
CA LEU A 19 -16.11 -4.90 18.64
C LEU A 19 -16.33 -3.52 19.26
N ASP A 20 -17.50 -2.90 19.03
CA ASP A 20 -17.83 -1.56 19.52
C ASP A 20 -16.76 -0.50 19.20
N ILE A 21 -16.30 -0.51 17.94
CA ILE A 21 -15.26 0.40 17.44
C ILE A 21 -15.94 1.61 16.78
N ASN A 22 -16.00 2.69 17.56
CA ASN A 22 -16.40 4.02 17.07
C ASN A 22 -15.45 4.57 16.00
N ALA A 23 -15.92 5.52 15.21
CA ALA A 23 -15.18 6.07 14.08
C ALA A 23 -13.84 6.73 14.50
N ASP A 24 -13.78 7.37 15.67
CA ASP A 24 -12.56 7.96 16.22
C ASP A 24 -11.50 6.89 16.53
N ARG A 25 -11.90 5.76 17.13
CA ARG A 25 -11.02 4.60 17.36
C ARG A 25 -10.59 3.96 16.05
N ALA A 26 -11.49 3.83 15.08
CA ALA A 26 -11.17 3.26 13.76
C ALA A 26 -10.12 4.11 13.03
N VAL A 27 -10.27 5.44 13.04
CA VAL A 27 -9.29 6.38 12.46
C VAL A 27 -7.95 6.31 13.16
N ALA A 28 -7.93 6.24 14.50
CA ALA A 28 -6.69 6.11 15.26
C ALA A 28 -5.94 4.80 14.93
N LEU A 29 -6.63 3.67 14.99
CA LEU A 29 -6.07 2.36 14.64
C LEU A 29 -5.58 2.30 13.20
N TRP A 30 -6.34 2.87 12.27
CA TRP A 30 -5.94 2.97 10.87
C TRP A 30 -4.67 3.81 10.71
N ALA A 31 -4.60 4.97 11.37
CA ALA A 31 -3.46 5.87 11.24
C ALA A 31 -2.18 5.25 11.83
N ASP A 32 -2.27 4.60 12.99
CA ASP A 32 -1.11 3.94 13.60
C ASP A 32 -0.57 2.81 12.70
N MET A 33 -1.48 2.01 12.11
CA MET A 33 -1.12 1.01 11.11
C MET A 33 -0.49 1.64 9.85
N TYR A 34 -1.06 2.74 9.35
CA TYR A 34 -0.55 3.46 8.18
C TYR A 34 0.85 4.03 8.45
N GLU A 35 1.07 4.66 9.60
CA GLU A 35 2.34 5.25 10.02
C GLU A 35 3.45 4.21 10.17
N ALA A 36 3.10 3.01 10.68
CA ALA A 36 4.02 1.89 10.72
C ALA A 36 4.41 1.42 9.31
N GLY A 37 3.42 1.29 8.41
CA GLY A 37 3.64 0.81 7.05
C GLY A 37 4.33 1.82 6.12
N LYS A 38 4.05 3.12 6.24
CA LYS A 38 4.55 4.14 5.30
C LYS A 38 6.08 4.20 5.22
N LYS A 39 6.76 3.86 6.31
CA LYS A 39 8.23 3.88 6.41
C LYS A 39 8.91 2.84 5.52
N THR A 40 8.23 1.75 5.18
CA THR A 40 8.81 0.65 4.40
C THR A 40 8.42 0.70 2.92
N PHE A 41 7.22 1.20 2.58
CA PHE A 41 6.71 1.11 1.22
C PHE A 41 7.60 1.74 0.15
N ALA A 42 8.02 3.00 0.32
CA ALA A 42 8.83 3.68 -0.68
C ALA A 42 10.25 3.09 -0.81
N PRO A 43 11.00 2.87 0.29
CA PRO A 43 12.29 2.20 0.20
C PRO A 43 12.22 0.82 -0.45
N THR A 44 11.22 0.01 -0.10
CA THR A 44 11.04 -1.33 -0.70
C THR A 44 10.73 -1.24 -2.19
N ALA A 45 9.83 -0.35 -2.62
CA ALA A 45 9.51 -0.20 -4.04
C ALA A 45 10.73 0.23 -4.87
N LEU A 46 11.53 1.18 -4.36
CA LEU A 46 12.75 1.64 -5.01
C LEU A 46 13.83 0.56 -5.06
N ALA A 47 14.04 -0.16 -3.96
CA ALA A 47 15.00 -1.26 -3.91
C ALA A 47 14.62 -2.36 -4.90
N THR A 48 13.35 -2.78 -4.92
CA THR A 48 12.84 -3.79 -5.87
C THR A 48 13.01 -3.33 -7.31
N ALA A 49 12.66 -2.07 -7.61
CA ALA A 49 12.85 -1.53 -8.95
C ALA A 49 14.31 -1.53 -9.38
N ALA A 50 15.23 -1.10 -8.50
CA ALA A 50 16.66 -1.10 -8.76
C ALA A 50 17.20 -2.52 -8.99
N SER A 51 16.80 -3.49 -8.16
CA SER A 51 17.20 -4.89 -8.30
C SER A 51 16.78 -5.46 -9.65
N PHE A 52 15.54 -5.25 -10.08
CA PHE A 52 15.08 -5.74 -11.39
C PHE A 52 15.73 -4.98 -12.56
N PHE A 53 16.03 -3.69 -12.40
CA PHE A 53 16.74 -2.94 -13.42
C PHE A 53 18.16 -3.48 -13.62
N VAL A 54 18.90 -3.70 -12.52
CA VAL A 54 20.23 -4.30 -12.56
C VAL A 54 20.17 -5.71 -13.17
N ALA A 55 19.20 -6.54 -12.77
CA ALA A 55 19.01 -7.87 -13.36
C ALA A 55 18.79 -7.82 -14.87
N SER A 56 17.98 -6.87 -15.36
CA SER A 56 17.78 -6.64 -16.79
C SER A 56 19.09 -6.34 -17.51
N LEU A 57 19.90 -5.41 -16.98
CA LEU A 57 21.19 -5.04 -17.57
C LEU A 57 22.19 -6.21 -17.58
N THR A 58 22.27 -6.95 -16.48
CA THR A 58 23.16 -8.12 -16.38
C THR A 58 22.80 -9.17 -17.43
N VAL A 59 21.50 -9.50 -17.59
CA VAL A 59 21.07 -10.51 -18.56
C VAL A 59 21.37 -10.07 -20.00
N GLN A 60 21.13 -8.80 -20.34
CA GLN A 60 21.41 -8.27 -21.68
C GLN A 60 22.90 -8.39 -22.05
N ASN A 61 23.80 -8.16 -21.09
CA ASN A 61 25.24 -8.15 -21.34
C ASN A 61 25.87 -9.55 -21.44
N THR A 62 25.13 -10.63 -21.15
CA THR A 62 25.73 -11.96 -20.98
C THR A 62 25.55 -12.88 -22.18
N SER A 63 24.52 -12.72 -23.02
CA SER A 63 24.32 -13.50 -24.27
C SER A 63 23.07 -13.03 -25.03
N SER A 64 23.10 -13.16 -26.36
CA SER A 64 22.00 -12.83 -27.30
C SER A 64 20.97 -13.95 -27.53
N ALA A 65 20.90 -14.96 -26.65
CA ALA A 65 19.89 -16.01 -26.77
C ALA A 65 18.46 -15.42 -26.66
N PRO A 66 17.48 -15.82 -27.50
CA PRO A 66 16.13 -15.26 -27.49
C PRO A 66 15.42 -15.32 -26.13
N GLN A 67 15.63 -16.40 -25.37
CA GLN A 67 15.09 -16.54 -24.01
C GLN A 67 15.67 -15.51 -23.02
N ARG A 68 16.96 -15.20 -23.14
CA ARG A 68 17.63 -14.20 -22.29
C ARG A 68 17.17 -12.79 -22.65
N GLU A 69 16.96 -12.51 -23.93
CA GLU A 69 16.38 -11.23 -24.35
C GLU A 69 14.96 -11.04 -23.77
N LEU A 70 14.12 -12.06 -23.84
CA LEU A 70 12.79 -12.03 -23.22
C LEU A 70 12.88 -11.84 -21.69
N ALA A 71 13.77 -12.57 -21.01
CA ALA A 71 13.98 -12.43 -19.57
C ALA A 71 14.42 -11.02 -19.18
N ALA A 72 15.35 -10.42 -19.94
CA ALA A 72 15.77 -9.04 -19.74
C ALA A 72 14.61 -8.04 -19.87
N ARG A 73 13.79 -8.18 -20.91
CA ARG A 73 12.60 -7.33 -21.10
C ARG A 73 11.59 -7.47 -19.97
N LEU A 74 11.39 -8.68 -19.45
CA LEU A 74 10.50 -8.94 -18.31
C LEU A 74 11.04 -8.34 -17.00
N PHE A 75 12.36 -8.43 -16.75
CA PHE A 75 12.98 -7.73 -15.63
C PHE A 75 12.85 -6.21 -15.75
N LEU A 76 13.07 -5.65 -16.94
CA LEU A 76 12.86 -4.22 -17.17
C LEU A 76 11.41 -3.82 -16.93
N ALA A 77 10.45 -4.57 -17.47
CA ALA A 77 9.02 -4.34 -17.24
C ALA A 77 8.68 -4.40 -15.75
N SER A 78 9.22 -5.38 -15.02
CA SER A 78 9.05 -5.50 -13.57
C SER A 78 9.59 -4.28 -12.82
N SER A 79 10.77 -3.78 -13.21
CA SER A 79 11.36 -2.57 -12.64
C SER A 79 10.46 -1.35 -12.84
N LEU A 80 9.99 -1.12 -14.07
CA LEU A 80 9.11 -0.01 -14.41
C LEU A 80 7.78 -0.10 -13.66
N VAL A 81 7.16 -1.28 -13.60
CA VAL A 81 5.92 -1.50 -12.83
C VAL A 81 6.14 -1.20 -11.35
N SER A 82 7.25 -1.66 -10.75
CA SER A 82 7.59 -1.33 -9.35
C SER A 82 7.73 0.17 -9.13
N LEU A 83 8.34 0.91 -10.06
CA LEU A 83 8.47 2.37 -9.96
C LEU A 83 7.12 3.09 -9.94
N THR A 84 6.08 2.55 -10.60
CA THR A 84 4.74 3.18 -10.62
C THR A 84 4.06 3.26 -9.25
N ILE A 85 4.51 2.48 -8.26
CA ILE A 85 3.98 2.49 -6.89
C ILE A 85 4.10 3.89 -6.26
N VAL A 86 5.21 4.58 -6.51
CA VAL A 86 5.48 5.91 -5.94
C VAL A 86 4.53 6.98 -6.50
N PRO A 87 4.44 7.23 -7.82
CA PRO A 87 3.50 8.20 -8.37
C PRO A 87 2.05 7.81 -8.09
N PHE A 88 1.69 6.52 -8.10
CA PHE A 88 0.35 6.08 -7.68
C PHE A 88 0.03 6.50 -6.24
N THR A 89 0.97 6.30 -5.31
CA THR A 89 0.77 6.70 -3.91
C THR A 89 0.59 8.20 -3.79
N ILE A 90 1.42 8.99 -4.48
CA ILE A 90 1.37 10.46 -4.43
C ILE A 90 0.09 11.02 -5.05
N MET A 91 -0.28 10.56 -6.25
CA MET A 91 -1.38 11.14 -7.02
C MET A 91 -2.75 10.60 -6.59
N VAL A 92 -2.84 9.33 -6.20
CA VAL A 92 -4.12 8.66 -5.93
C VAL A 92 -4.39 8.50 -4.43
N MET A 93 -3.38 8.12 -3.65
CA MET A 93 -3.61 7.79 -2.23
C MET A 93 -3.52 9.00 -1.30
N LEU A 94 -2.52 9.88 -1.49
CA LEU A 94 -2.33 11.04 -0.59
C LEU A 94 -3.55 11.96 -0.45
N PRO A 95 -4.33 12.26 -1.51
CA PRO A 95 -5.53 13.08 -1.37
C PRO A 95 -6.56 12.54 -0.37
N ASN A 96 -6.64 11.21 -0.21
CA ASN A 96 -7.51 10.56 0.76
C ASN A 96 -6.82 10.35 2.13
N ILE A 97 -5.52 10.10 2.15
CA ILE A 97 -4.74 9.87 3.37
C ILE A 97 -4.63 11.15 4.20
N ASN A 98 -4.32 12.30 3.58
CA ASN A 98 -4.03 13.54 4.30
C ASN A 98 -5.21 14.01 5.18
N PRO A 99 -6.48 14.02 4.69
CA PRO A 99 -7.62 14.33 5.54
C PRO A 99 -7.79 13.38 6.72
N LEU A 100 -7.61 12.06 6.51
CA LEU A 100 -7.73 11.07 7.58
C LEU A 100 -6.67 11.26 8.67
N ILE A 101 -5.43 11.59 8.30
CA ILE A 101 -4.36 11.90 9.24
C ILE A 101 -4.66 13.21 10.00
N ALA A 102 -5.19 14.22 9.31
CA ALA A 102 -5.63 15.46 9.96
C ALA A 102 -6.76 15.20 10.98
N THR A 103 -7.74 14.36 10.63
CA THR A 103 -8.79 13.91 11.56
C THR A 103 -8.21 13.21 12.78
N ARG A 104 -7.26 12.27 12.59
CA ARG A 104 -6.58 11.59 13.69
C ARG A 104 -5.85 12.56 14.61
N ASN A 105 -5.11 13.51 14.04
CA ASN A 105 -4.36 14.50 14.81
C ASN A 105 -5.28 15.43 15.60
N ARG A 106 -6.43 15.82 15.04
CA ARG A 106 -7.46 16.58 15.76
C ARG A 106 -8.01 15.79 16.96
N ILE A 107 -8.37 14.53 16.77
CA ILE A 107 -8.87 13.65 17.85
C ILE A 107 -7.84 13.55 18.98
N LEU A 108 -6.56 13.34 18.66
CA LEU A 108 -5.53 13.26 19.68
C LEU A 108 -5.30 14.58 20.40
N ALA A 109 -5.28 15.71 19.69
CA ALA A 109 -5.11 17.01 20.30
C ALA A 109 -6.23 17.32 21.31
N GLN A 110 -7.47 16.90 21.03
CA GLN A 110 -8.61 17.06 21.94
C GLN A 110 -8.52 16.10 23.14
N ARG A 111 -8.16 14.84 22.92
CA ARG A 111 -7.95 13.88 24.02
C ARG A 111 -6.86 14.31 24.99
N THR A 112 -5.77 14.90 24.50
CA THR A 112 -4.70 15.45 25.36
C THR A 112 -5.19 16.61 26.24
N LYS A 113 -6.23 17.33 25.80
CA LYS A 113 -6.89 18.38 26.59
C LYS A 113 -7.95 17.85 27.57
N GLY A 114 -8.13 16.53 27.65
CA GLY A 114 -9.17 15.90 28.48
C GLY A 114 -10.56 15.90 27.85
N GLU A 115 -10.70 16.31 26.58
CA GLU A 115 -11.99 16.29 25.88
C GLU A 115 -12.26 14.89 25.30
N LEU A 116 -13.43 14.34 25.59
CA LEU A 116 -13.88 13.08 25.01
C LEU A 116 -14.41 13.33 23.60
N THR A 117 -13.56 13.17 22.58
CA THR A 117 -14.00 13.32 21.18
C THR A 117 -14.61 12.02 20.66
N ILE A 118 -15.92 12.04 20.42
CA ILE A 118 -16.62 11.00 19.66
C ILE A 118 -17.02 11.62 18.31
N LEU A 119 -16.49 11.08 17.21
CA LEU A 119 -16.98 11.46 15.88
C LEU A 119 -18.43 10.99 15.74
N GLN A 120 -19.33 11.88 15.34
CA GLN A 120 -20.75 11.57 15.14
C GLN A 120 -21.26 12.10 13.80
N GLY A 121 -22.38 11.56 13.34
CA GLY A 121 -23.07 11.99 12.12
C GLY A 121 -22.17 11.96 10.88
N ALA A 122 -22.20 13.06 10.11
CA ALA A 122 -21.49 13.18 8.85
C ALA A 122 -19.96 13.03 8.98
N GLU A 123 -19.35 13.51 10.08
CA GLU A 123 -17.90 13.40 10.27
C GLU A 123 -17.47 11.94 10.47
N ALA A 124 -18.26 11.18 11.24
CA ALA A 124 -18.01 9.75 11.45
C ALA A 124 -18.13 8.99 10.13
N GLU A 125 -19.17 9.27 9.35
CA GLU A 125 -19.38 8.62 8.06
C GLU A 125 -18.25 8.94 7.07
N GLN A 126 -17.85 10.20 6.93
CA GLN A 126 -16.75 10.61 6.06
C GLN A 126 -15.44 9.92 6.42
N ALA A 127 -15.09 9.85 7.70
CA ALA A 127 -13.88 9.18 8.15
C ALA A 127 -13.89 7.68 7.82
N LEU A 128 -15.02 7.01 8.03
CA LEU A 128 -15.18 5.59 7.73
C LEU A 128 -15.16 5.31 6.22
N GLN A 129 -15.79 6.16 5.43
CA GLN A 129 -15.73 6.10 3.97
C GLN A 129 -14.29 6.30 3.48
N GLY A 130 -13.55 7.25 4.05
CA GLY A 130 -12.14 7.47 3.74
C GLY A 130 -11.27 6.23 4.00
N ILE A 131 -11.51 5.51 5.11
CA ILE A 131 -10.83 4.22 5.39
C ILE A 131 -11.16 3.16 4.33
N GLN A 132 -12.41 3.12 3.83
CA GLN A 132 -12.78 2.20 2.74
C GLN A 132 -12.09 2.54 1.44
N ILE A 133 -12.04 3.83 1.09
CA ILE A 133 -11.34 4.32 -0.11
C ILE A 133 -9.87 3.93 -0.02
N TRP A 134 -9.23 4.21 1.12
CA TRP A 134 -7.84 3.84 1.36
C TRP A 134 -7.62 2.33 1.20
N LYS A 135 -8.51 1.48 1.73
CA LYS A 135 -8.41 0.03 1.59
C LYS A 135 -8.40 -0.41 0.12
N ARG A 136 -9.31 0.14 -0.68
CA ARG A 136 -9.40 -0.16 -2.13
C ARG A 136 -8.14 0.30 -2.85
N GLN A 137 -7.66 1.51 -2.55
CA GLN A 137 -6.44 2.05 -3.14
C GLN A 137 -5.20 1.25 -2.73
N ASN A 138 -5.11 0.82 -1.46
CA ASN A 138 -4.01 -0.01 -0.98
C ASN A 138 -4.04 -1.41 -1.61
N LEU A 139 -5.22 -1.97 -1.85
CA LEU A 139 -5.38 -3.22 -2.62
C LEU A 139 -4.85 -3.06 -4.05
N ALA A 140 -5.19 -1.96 -4.73
CA ALA A 140 -4.65 -1.66 -6.06
C ALA A 140 -3.13 -1.53 -6.04
N ARG A 141 -2.56 -0.85 -5.03
CA ARG A 141 -1.10 -0.78 -4.84
C ARG A 141 -0.46 -2.15 -4.64
N MET A 142 -1.08 -3.04 -3.86
CA MET A 142 -0.60 -4.42 -3.70
C MET A 142 -0.67 -5.21 -5.02
N ALA A 143 -1.71 -5.00 -5.83
CA ALA A 143 -1.81 -5.63 -7.14
C ALA A 143 -0.67 -5.21 -8.08
N ILE A 144 -0.28 -3.93 -8.10
CA ILE A 144 0.90 -3.45 -8.84
C ILE A 144 2.16 -4.22 -8.41
N GLY A 145 2.38 -4.34 -7.10
CA GLY A 145 3.51 -5.10 -6.55
C GLY A 145 3.48 -6.58 -6.96
N PHE A 146 2.30 -7.20 -6.94
CA PHE A 146 2.13 -8.60 -7.37
C PHE A 146 2.43 -8.79 -8.86
N VAL A 147 2.00 -7.86 -9.73
CA VAL A 147 2.33 -7.90 -11.16
C VAL A 147 3.84 -7.80 -11.38
N SER A 148 4.52 -6.87 -10.70
CA SER A 148 5.99 -6.78 -10.76
C SER A 148 6.65 -8.09 -10.29
N MET A 149 6.20 -8.66 -9.17
CA MET A 149 6.71 -9.95 -8.70
C MET A 149 6.53 -11.05 -9.74
N ALA A 150 5.33 -11.19 -10.33
CA ALA A 150 5.05 -12.22 -11.33
C ALA A 150 5.94 -12.08 -12.58
N LEU A 151 6.16 -10.85 -13.06
CA LEU A 151 7.05 -10.57 -14.19
C LEU A 151 8.51 -10.95 -13.85
N GLY A 152 8.99 -10.56 -12.67
CA GLY A 152 10.35 -10.88 -12.22
C GLY A 152 10.58 -12.38 -12.02
N THR A 153 9.62 -13.09 -11.42
CA THR A 153 9.69 -14.55 -11.26
C THR A 153 9.62 -15.26 -12.61
N GLY A 154 8.77 -14.80 -13.53
CA GLY A 154 8.72 -15.34 -14.89
C GLY A 154 10.03 -15.16 -15.64
N ALA A 155 10.65 -13.98 -15.51
CA ALA A 155 11.98 -13.71 -16.07
C ALA A 155 13.04 -14.67 -15.51
N ALA A 156 13.05 -14.88 -14.19
CA ALA A 156 13.99 -15.79 -13.54
C ALA A 156 13.77 -17.26 -14.00
N ALA A 157 12.53 -17.70 -14.14
CA ALA A 157 12.20 -19.04 -14.61
C ALA A 157 12.71 -19.31 -16.04
N LEU A 158 12.68 -18.31 -16.92
CA LEU A 158 13.22 -18.42 -18.28
C LEU A 158 14.75 -18.61 -18.31
N LEU A 159 15.46 -18.16 -17.27
CA LEU A 159 16.92 -18.33 -17.18
C LEU A 159 17.36 -19.69 -16.64
N LEU A 160 16.42 -20.49 -16.13
CA LEU A 160 16.66 -21.83 -15.59
C LEU A 160 16.39 -22.95 -16.60
N GLN A 161 15.90 -22.61 -17.79
CA GLN A 161 15.67 -23.52 -18.92
C GLN A 161 16.89 -23.56 -19.83
#